data_AF-A0A349EIF3-F1
#
_entry.id   AF-A0A349EIF3-F1
#
_cell.length_a   1.000
_cell.length_b   1.000
_cell.length_c   1.000
_cell.angle_alpha   90.00
_cell.angle_beta   90.00
_cell.angle_gamma   90.00
#
_symmetry.space_group_name_H-M   'P 1'
#
loop_
_entity.id
_entity.type
_entity.pdbx_description
1 polymer ?
#
loop_
_entity_poly.entity_id
_entity_poly.type
_entity_poly.pdbx_seq_one_letter_code
_entity_poly.pdbx_strand_id
1 'polypeptide(L)' 'MSKQYPIIAITGSSGAGTSTVRVAMEHIFRRDGINAVTVEGDSFHR' A
#
# COMPACT_ATOMS: atom_id res chain seq x y z
N MET A 1 0.41 -14.94 7.68
CA MET A 1 0.12 -14.23 6.43
C MET A 1 -0.70 -15.13 5.53
N SER A 2 -1.87 -14.68 5.08
CA SER A 2 -2.67 -15.47 4.13
C SER A 2 -1.94 -15.56 2.80
N LYS A 3 -1.72 -16.78 2.31
CA LYS A 3 -1.16 -17.00 0.96
C LYS A 3 -2.21 -16.71 -0.14
N GLN A 4 -3.48 -16.84 0.20
CA GLN A 4 -4.60 -16.64 -0.72
C GLN A 4 -4.97 -15.16 -0.87
N TYR A 5 -4.84 -14.38 0.21
CA TYR A 5 -5.18 -12.94 0.25
C TYR A 5 -4.11 -12.16 1.04
N PRO A 6 -2.94 -11.91 0.45
CA PRO A 6 -1.86 -11.20 1.12
C PRO A 6 -2.24 -9.72 1.36
N ILE A 7 -1.82 -9.18 2.51
CA ILE A 7 -1.97 -7.77 2.86
C ILE A 7 -0.58 -7.16 3.03
N ILE A 8 -0.33 -6.03 2.36
CA ILE A 8 0.90 -5.26 2.51
C ILE A 8 0.56 -3.99 3.28
N ALA A 9 1.20 -3.82 4.43
CA ALA A 9 1.05 -2.63 5.26
C ALA A 9 2.28 -1.72 5.10
N ILE A 10 2.04 -0.47 4.68
CA ILE A 10 3.07 0.57 4.62
C ILE A 10 2.86 1.45 5.86
N THR A 11 3.88 1.53 6.71
CA THR A 11 3.87 2.34 7.95
C THR A 11 5.09 3.23 8.01
N GLY A 12 4.97 4.37 8.71
CA GLY A 12 6.03 5.34 8.88
C GLY A 12 5.54 6.52 9.72
N SER A 13 6.47 7.30 10.28
CA SER A 13 6.14 8.57 10.92
C SER A 13 5.62 9.58 9.89
N SER A 14 4.98 10.66 10.37
CA SER A 14 4.63 11.78 9.49
C SER A 14 5.86 12.29 8.74
N GLY A 15 5.74 12.49 7.43
CA GLY A 15 6.85 12.87 6.55
C GLY A 15 7.81 11.75 6.13
N ALA A 16 7.60 10.49 6.56
CA ALA A 16 8.47 9.35 6.18
C ALA A 16 8.32 8.89 4.71
N GLY A 17 7.47 9.55 3.92
CA GLY A 17 7.30 9.24 2.49
C GLY A 17 6.40 8.02 2.21
N THR A 18 5.47 7.68 3.11
CA THR A 18 4.51 6.56 2.93
C THR A 18 3.71 6.69 1.63
N SER A 19 3.32 7.91 1.25
CA SER A 19 2.64 8.19 -0.03
C SER A 19 3.52 7.85 -1.25
N THR A 20 4.82 8.15 -1.17
CA THR A 20 5.78 7.80 -2.24
C THR A 20 5.94 6.30 -2.38
N VAL A 21 6.02 5.57 -1.25
CA VAL A 21 6.12 4.11 -1.25
C VAL A 21 4.84 3.48 -1.83
N ARG A 22 3.66 4.04 -1.53
CA ARG A 22 2.39 3.60 -2.12
C ARG A 22 2.42 3.69 -3.64
N VAL A 23 2.83 4.84 -4.19
CA VAL A 23 2.93 5.05 -5.65
C VAL A 23 3.92 4.07 -6.27
N ALA A 24 5.07 3.83 -5.63
CA ALA A 24 6.03 2.84 -6.11
C ALA A 24 5.43 1.43 -6.17
N MET A 25 4.66 1.03 -5.15
CA MET A 25 3.94 -0.26 -5.14
C MET A 25 2.88 -0.34 -6.24
N GLU A 26 2.11 0.74 -6.48
CA GLU A 26 1.15 0.80 -7.58
C GLU A 26 1.83 0.59 -8.94
N HIS A 27 3.01 1.17 -9.16
CA HIS A 27 3.78 0.95 -10.37
C HIS A 27 4.26 -0.50 -10.52
N ILE A 28 4.70 -1.13 -9.44
CA ILE A 28 5.11 -2.55 -9.43
C ILE A 28 3.91 -3.43 -9.77
N PHE A 29 2.77 -3.24 -9.10
CA PHE A 29 1.56 -4.02 -9.37
C PHE A 29 1.05 -3.84 -10.79
N ARG A 30 1.08 -2.60 -11.31
CA ARG A 30 0.73 -2.34 -12.71
C ARG A 30 1.65 -3.06 -13.68
N ARG A 31 2.96 -3.08 -13.41
CA ARG A 31 3.95 -3.76 -14.25
C ARG A 31 3.75 -5.27 -14.25
N ASP A 32 3.43 -5.83 -13.10
CA ASP A 32 3.29 -7.29 -12.91
C ASP A 32 1.87 -7.80 -13.18
N GLY A 33 0.94 -6.91 -13.57
CA GLY A 33 -0.46 -7.27 -13.86
C GLY A 33 -1.25 -7.67 -12.61
N ILE A 34 -0.80 -7.26 -11.42
CA ILE A 34 -1.45 -7.56 -10.14
C ILE A 34 -2.56 -6.53 -9.90
N ASN A 35 -3.80 -7.00 -9.78
CA ASN A 35 -4.93 -6.16 -9.40
C ASN A 35 -5.02 -6.07 -7.86
N ALA A 36 -4.53 -4.97 -7.29
CA ALA A 36 -4.54 -4.72 -5.86
C ALA A 36 -5.56 -3.64 -5.48
N VAL A 37 -6.18 -3.80 -4.31
CA VAL A 37 -7.01 -2.76 -3.69
C VAL A 37 -6.15 -1.97 -2.72
N THR A 38 -6.23 -0.64 -2.80
CA THR A 38 -5.50 0.29 -1.92
C THR A 38 -6.44 0.86 -0.86
N VAL A 39 -5.97 0.91 0.39
CA VAL A 39 -6.68 1.52 1.52
C VAL A 39 -5.76 2.54 2.19
N GLU A 40 -6.22 3.79 2.32
CA GLU A 40 -5.46 4.85 2.99
C GLU A 40 -5.77 4.89 4.49
N GLY A 41 -4.71 4.84 5.30
CA GLY A 41 -4.81 4.92 6.77
C GLY A 41 -5.45 6.20 7.26
N ASP A 42 -5.32 7.30 6.49
CA ASP A 42 -5.92 8.58 6.83
C ASP A 42 -7.45 8.53 6.96
N SER A 43 -8.08 7.54 6.31
CA SER A 43 -9.52 7.28 6.37
C SER A 43 -10.00 6.73 7.73
N PHE A 44 -9.06 6.41 8.64
CA PHE A 44 -9.34 5.83 9.96
C PHE A 44 -8.92 6.73 11.12
N HIS A 45 -8.56 7.98 10.86
CA HIS A 45 -8.42 8.98 11.94
C HIS A 45 -9.76 9.17 12.65
N ARG A 46 -9.71 9.29 13.97
CA ARG A 46 -10.85 9.63 14.84
C ARG A 46 -10.77 11.06 15.29
#